data_AF-A0A1B9E7S3-F1
#
_entry.id   AF-A0A1B9E7S3-F1
#
_cell.length_a   1.000
_cell.length_b   1.000
_cell.length_c   1.000
_cell.angle_alpha   90.00
_cell.angle_beta   90.00
_cell.angle_gamma   90.00
#
_symmetry.space_group_name_H-M   'P 1'
#
loop_
_entity.id
_entity.type
_entity.pdbx_description
1 polymer ?
#
loop_
_entity_poly.entity_id
_entity_poly.type
_entity_poly.pdbx_seq_one_letter_code
_entity_poly.pdbx_strand_id
1 'polypeptide(L)'
;MTKFKGTTKEWRISKDGLEVTASRKGILEGSKRICDIADFGKSEEEKLANAKLIAAAPELLKALSKMIRMYEEILPTGGWQGVYEEALYAIQKATK
;
A
#
# COMPACT_ATOMS: atom_id res chain seq x y z
N MET A 1 13.45 -8.92 -7.67
CA MET A 1 12.02 -8.72 -7.33
C MET A 1 11.26 -8.25 -8.55
N THR A 2 10.04 -8.75 -8.76
CA THR A 2 9.13 -8.29 -9.83
C THR A 2 8.65 -6.86 -9.56
N LYS A 3 8.46 -6.07 -10.62
CA LYS A 3 7.97 -4.70 -10.52
C LYS A 3 6.47 -4.70 -10.22
N PHE A 4 6.02 -3.88 -9.26
CA PHE A 4 4.60 -3.66 -9.00
C PHE A 4 3.89 -3.20 -10.29
N LYS A 5 2.84 -3.94 -10.69
CA LYS A 5 2.10 -3.71 -11.94
C LYS A 5 0.91 -2.74 -11.78
N GLY A 6 0.58 -2.35 -10.54
CA GLY A 6 -0.51 -1.45 -10.25
C GLY A 6 -0.20 0.02 -10.58
N THR A 7 -1.14 0.91 -10.26
CA THR A 7 -1.03 2.34 -10.55
C THR A 7 0.17 2.96 -9.83
N THR A 8 1.08 3.55 -10.60
CA THR A 8 2.36 4.13 -10.12
C THR A 8 2.28 5.59 -9.67
N LYS A 9 1.11 6.22 -9.83
CA LYS A 9 0.85 7.58 -9.35
C LYS A 9 0.58 7.56 -7.84
N GLU A 10 0.79 8.68 -7.17
CA GLU A 10 0.42 8.88 -5.77
C GLU A 10 -1.08 8.60 -5.57
N TRP A 11 -1.40 7.80 -4.56
CA TRP A 11 -2.79 7.52 -4.18
C TRP A 11 -3.24 8.53 -3.14
N ARG A 12 -4.50 8.95 -3.24
CA ARG A 12 -5.09 10.01 -2.40
C ARG A 12 -6.47 9.62 -1.95
N ILE A 13 -6.80 9.99 -0.73
CA ILE A 13 -8.15 9.86 -0.18
C ILE A 13 -9.04 10.96 -0.81
N SER A 14 -10.26 10.62 -1.18
CA SER A 14 -11.29 11.57 -1.60
C SER A 14 -11.66 12.53 -0.46
N LYS A 15 -12.33 13.65 -0.79
CA LYS A 15 -12.70 14.66 0.21
C LYS A 15 -13.66 14.11 1.27
N ASP A 16 -14.52 13.19 0.89
CA ASP A 16 -15.49 12.52 1.75
C ASP A 16 -14.93 11.28 2.46
N GLY A 17 -13.70 10.87 2.17
CA GLY A 17 -13.08 9.69 2.80
C GLY A 17 -13.57 8.35 2.26
N LEU A 18 -14.44 8.34 1.26
CA LEU A 18 -15.10 7.14 0.76
C LEU A 18 -14.35 6.44 -0.39
N GLU A 19 -13.34 7.08 -0.95
CA GLU A 19 -12.58 6.53 -2.08
C GLU A 19 -11.08 6.79 -1.96
N VAL A 20 -10.29 5.89 -2.54
CA VAL A 20 -8.88 6.14 -2.87
C VAL A 20 -8.74 6.29 -4.37
N THR A 21 -8.06 7.35 -4.80
CA THR A 21 -7.93 7.72 -6.22
C THR A 21 -6.47 7.99 -6.58
N ALA A 22 -6.12 7.86 -7.86
CA ALA A 22 -4.80 8.24 -8.39
C ALA A 22 -4.84 9.54 -9.21
N SER A 23 -5.87 10.36 -8.99
CA SER A 23 -6.13 11.59 -9.74
C SER A 23 -5.34 12.78 -9.19
N ARG A 24 -5.20 13.84 -10.00
CA ARG A 24 -4.65 15.10 -9.52
C ARG A 24 -5.62 15.75 -8.54
N LYS A 25 -5.06 16.45 -7.53
CA LYS A 25 -5.83 17.21 -6.54
C LYS A 25 -6.76 18.20 -7.28
N GLY A 26 -8.07 18.09 -7.07
CA GLY A 26 -9.08 18.97 -7.67
C GLY A 26 -9.76 18.47 -8.96
N ILE A 27 -9.44 17.26 -9.46
CA ILE A 27 -10.15 16.66 -10.62
C ILE A 27 -10.95 15.44 -10.15
N LEU A 28 -12.29 15.53 -10.20
CA LEU A 28 -13.22 14.43 -9.88
C LEU A 28 -13.72 13.70 -11.14
N GLU A 29 -13.95 14.41 -12.26
CA GLU A 29 -14.41 13.80 -13.52
C GLU A 29 -13.25 13.11 -14.26
N GLY A 30 -13.44 11.82 -14.59
CA GLY A 30 -12.42 10.98 -15.24
C GLY A 30 -11.38 10.38 -14.29
N SER A 31 -11.67 10.36 -12.99
CA SER A 31 -10.75 9.87 -11.97
C SER A 31 -10.45 8.37 -12.12
N LYS A 32 -9.17 7.99 -12.11
CA LYS A 32 -8.78 6.57 -11.95
C LYS A 32 -8.98 6.20 -10.48
N ARG A 33 -10.23 5.87 -10.14
CA ARG A 33 -10.59 5.26 -8.86
C ARG A 33 -9.74 4.00 -8.67
N ILE A 34 -9.16 3.86 -7.47
CA ILE A 34 -8.35 2.70 -7.07
C ILE A 34 -9.22 1.73 -6.28
N CYS A 35 -9.93 2.23 -5.27
CA CYS A 35 -10.89 1.44 -4.51
C CYS A 35 -11.93 2.32 -3.82
N ASP A 36 -13.08 1.73 -3.53
CA ASP A 36 -14.08 2.27 -2.60
C ASP A 36 -13.72 1.83 -1.17
N ILE A 37 -14.05 2.67 -0.19
CA ILE A 37 -13.88 2.39 1.24
C ILE A 37 -15.23 1.93 1.79
N ALA A 38 -15.32 0.67 2.19
CA ALA A 38 -16.52 0.12 2.80
C ALA A 38 -16.87 0.89 4.09
N ASP A 39 -18.11 1.36 4.17
CA ASP A 39 -18.59 2.23 5.24
C ASP A 39 -19.65 1.60 6.14
N PHE A 40 -20.26 0.49 5.70
CA PHE A 40 -21.38 -0.12 6.39
C PHE A 40 -21.01 -0.58 7.81
N GLY A 41 -21.64 0.06 8.80
CA GLY A 41 -21.47 -0.27 10.22
C GLY A 41 -20.11 0.11 10.81
N LYS A 42 -19.34 0.98 10.14
CA LYS A 42 -18.01 1.43 10.60
C LYS A 42 -18.03 2.88 11.04
N SER A 43 -17.23 3.18 12.06
CA SER A 43 -17.02 4.55 12.53
C SER A 43 -16.27 5.38 11.47
N GLU A 44 -16.43 6.71 11.49
CA GLU A 44 -15.64 7.62 10.65
C GLU A 44 -14.13 7.47 10.88
N GLU A 45 -13.73 7.16 12.11
CA GLU A 45 -12.33 6.93 12.46
C GLU A 45 -11.77 5.67 11.79
N GLU A 46 -12.48 4.53 11.88
CA GLU A 46 -12.08 3.29 11.21
C GLU A 46 -12.00 3.49 9.68
N LYS A 47 -13.00 4.17 9.10
CA LYS A 47 -13.02 4.47 7.66
C LYS A 47 -11.80 5.27 7.25
N LEU A 48 -11.52 6.36 7.95
CA LEU A 48 -10.40 7.23 7.64
C LEU A 48 -9.05 6.52 7.86
N ALA A 49 -8.92 5.69 8.89
CA ALA A 49 -7.72 4.90 9.14
C ALA A 49 -7.46 3.90 7.99
N ASN A 50 -8.49 3.19 7.53
CA ASN A 50 -8.39 2.26 6.42
C ASN A 50 -8.05 2.97 5.11
N ALA A 51 -8.69 4.12 4.83
CA ALA A 51 -8.42 4.92 3.65
C ALA A 51 -6.96 5.42 3.64
N LYS A 52 -6.43 5.88 4.79
CA LYS A 52 -5.02 6.28 4.93
C LYS A 52 -4.07 5.12 4.69
N LEU A 53 -4.36 3.94 5.25
CA LEU A 53 -3.54 2.75 5.05
C LEU A 53 -3.48 2.35 3.57
N ILE A 54 -4.62 2.32 2.90
CA ILE A 54 -4.69 1.97 1.47
C ILE A 54 -3.97 3.02 0.64
N ALA A 55 -4.18 4.31 0.88
CA ALA A 55 -3.51 5.38 0.16
C ALA A 55 -1.98 5.33 0.30
N ALA A 56 -1.45 4.85 1.43
CA ALA A 56 -0.01 4.69 1.65
C ALA A 56 0.57 3.36 1.11
N ALA A 57 -0.26 2.46 0.56
CA ALA A 57 0.17 1.12 0.17
C ALA A 57 1.34 1.11 -0.86
N PRO A 58 1.38 1.97 -1.89
CA PRO A 58 2.52 2.01 -2.83
C PRO A 58 3.84 2.38 -2.15
N GLU A 59 3.82 3.37 -1.27
CA GLU A 59 4.98 3.86 -0.51
C GLU A 59 5.46 2.80 0.48
N LEU A 60 4.53 2.16 1.19
CA LEU A 60 4.82 1.05 2.11
C LEU A 60 5.46 -0.13 1.38
N LEU A 61 4.90 -0.55 0.24
CA LEU A 61 5.46 -1.63 -0.58
C LEU A 61 6.89 -1.32 -1.04
N LYS A 62 7.14 -0.07 -1.46
CA LYS A 62 8.47 0.39 -1.87
C LYS A 62 9.46 0.40 -0.70
N ALA A 63 9.04 0.87 0.48
CA ALA A 63 9.88 0.90 1.68
C ALA A 63 10.24 -0.52 2.16
N LEU A 64 9.24 -1.41 2.25
CA LEU A 64 9.44 -2.80 2.66
C LEU A 64 10.32 -3.56 1.68
N SER A 65 10.14 -3.36 0.37
CA SER A 65 11.00 -4.01 -0.64
C SER A 65 12.46 -3.58 -0.50
N LYS A 66 12.72 -2.30 -0.19
CA LYS A 66 14.09 -1.83 0.08
C LYS A 66 14.66 -2.45 1.36
N MET A 67 13.86 -2.55 2.41
CA MET A 67 14.27 -3.13 3.68
C MET A 67 14.68 -4.60 3.52
N ILE A 68 13.89 -5.39 2.77
CA ILE A 68 14.20 -6.78 2.46
C ILE A 68 15.50 -6.92 1.67
N ARG A 69 15.71 -6.06 0.66
CA ARG A 69 16.97 -6.05 -0.08
C ARG A 69 18.17 -5.75 0.82
N MET A 70 18.04 -4.77 1.72
CA MET A 70 19.11 -4.46 2.67
C MET A 70 19.37 -5.62 3.63
N TYR A 71 18.33 -6.34 4.05
CA TYR A 71 18.46 -7.53 4.89
C TYR A 71 19.24 -8.64 4.16
N GLU A 72 18.98 -8.88 2.88
CA GLU A 72 19.72 -9.84 2.05
C GLU A 72 21.20 -9.47 1.89
N GLU A 73 21.51 -8.17 1.77
CA GLU A 73 22.89 -7.66 1.62
C GLU A 73 23.72 -7.77 2.91
N ILE A 74 23.08 -7.77 4.09
CA ILE A 74 23.76 -7.75 5.40
C ILE A 74 23.92 -9.17 5.99
N LEU A 75 23.28 -10.20 5.41
CA LEU A 75 23.30 -11.60 5.86
C LEU A 75 23.28 -11.72 7.40
N PRO A 76 22.20 -11.30 8.07
CA PRO A 76 22.17 -11.32 9.52
C PRO A 76 22.17 -12.77 10.01
N THR A 77 23.26 -13.13 10.70
CA THR A 77 23.36 -14.36 11.49
C THR A 77 22.36 -14.29 12.64
N GLY A 78 21.13 -14.77 12.43
CA GLY A 78 20.19 -15.11 13.50
C GLY A 78 18.74 -14.66 13.32
N GLY A 79 17.83 -15.39 14.01
CA GLY A 79 16.51 -15.04 14.57
C GLY A 79 15.39 -14.53 13.67
N TRP A 80 15.71 -13.78 12.61
CA TRP A 80 14.75 -12.99 11.84
C TRP A 80 14.31 -13.67 10.55
N GLN A 81 14.78 -14.89 10.30
CA GLN A 81 14.51 -15.65 9.08
C GLN A 81 12.99 -15.81 8.85
N GLY A 82 12.22 -16.14 9.89
CA GLY A 82 10.76 -16.27 9.76
C GLY A 82 10.07 -14.95 9.38
N VAL A 83 10.48 -13.83 9.99
CA VAL A 83 9.92 -12.50 9.68
C VAL A 83 10.29 -12.07 8.25
N TYR A 84 11.51 -12.39 7.82
CA TYR A 84 11.94 -12.16 6.44
C TYR A 84 11.09 -12.94 5.44
N GLU A 85 10.83 -14.22 5.70
CA GLU A 85 10.00 -15.07 4.85
C GLU A 85 8.55 -14.58 4.75
N GLU A 86 7.95 -14.17 5.87
CA GLU A 86 6.60 -13.58 5.90
C GLU A 86 6.53 -12.28 5.09
N ALA A 87 7.51 -11.40 5.26
CA ALA A 87 7.57 -10.14 4.52
C ALA A 87 7.80 -10.38 3.02
N LEU A 88 8.68 -11.31 2.66
CA LEU A 88 8.93 -11.69 1.27
C LEU A 88 7.66 -12.26 0.62
N TYR A 89 6.94 -13.14 1.33
CA TYR A 89 5.67 -13.68 0.86
C TYR A 89 4.63 -12.57 0.61
N ALA A 90 4.46 -11.65 1.55
CA ALA A 90 3.52 -10.54 1.42
C ALA A 90 3.87 -9.64 0.22
N ILE A 91 5.15 -9.31 0.03
CA ILE A 91 5.59 -8.50 -1.11
C ILE A 91 5.40 -9.25 -2.43
N GLN A 92 5.72 -10.54 -2.49
CA GLN A 92 5.49 -11.35 -3.69
C GLN A 92 3.99 -11.40 -4.04
N LYS A 93 3.11 -11.58 -3.05
CA LYS A 93 1.66 -11.55 -3.26
C LYS A 93 1.20 -10.21 -3.84
N ALA A 94 1.80 -9.10 -3.42
CA ALA A 94 1.47 -7.76 -3.91
C ALA A 94 2.07 -7.42 -5.29
N THR A 95 3.07 -8.17 -5.77
CA THR A 95 3.86 -7.84 -6.98
C THR A 95 3.84 -8.89 -8.09
N LYS A 96 3.19 -10.03 -7.90
CA LYS A 96 2.93 -11.04 -8.94
C LYS A 96 1.82 -10.58 -9.88
#